data_AF-A0A8K0QLR1-F1
#
_entry.id   AF-A0A8K0QLR1-F1
#
_cell.length_a   1.000
_cell.length_b   1.000
_cell.length_c   1.000
_cell.angle_alpha   90.00
_cell.angle_beta   90.00
_cell.angle_gamma   90.00
#
_symmetry.space_group_name_H-M   'P 1'
#
loop_
_entity.id
_entity.type
_entity.pdbx_description
1 polymer ?
#
loop_
_entity_poly.entity_id
_entity_poly.type
_entity_poly.pdbx_seq_one_letter_code
_entity_poly.pdbx_strand_id
1 'polypeptide(L)'
;MHFRAHLLAALSALEIAVATPVALPQSNGGGADSCRSEPLTEETWTTLKVDDFLQSTGSNLTTNNVQGFASSLGAPNFFCGLGQFCNAGQPCLPVDLPGWYALVAIQNYNSYMNSLNTAVSFAASIMALEMPAVINDIWPSPEDNATPLKEVYSMITLGLSVVPFTGAMAKAAAVPKGVVSFLSGQVKPPVPPNLFVKWSDLGVSISSAVKDYQSVISTSLKSTLNSEIHNETTGINSVLAGGGFLGIAQNFTQADMQANIADSMKLRSIALALQGRKAFIYRGFGGCFNTNNDASKFCATVDGTVVQYSLRMGDEEQIDIAAKLIDKYGISKETFLQGPSTCFEEHKVQLFTPEFLPVDPKAPCIFNLPVCTFNADTFPGRTIVENCRLQGMDV
;
A
#
# COMPACT_ATOMS: atom_id res chain seq x y z
N MET A 1 22.04 -39.39 -13.09
CA MET A 1 22.17 -38.20 -13.95
C MET A 1 21.64 -37.01 -13.17
N HIS A 2 22.53 -36.26 -12.52
CA HIS A 2 22.19 -35.09 -11.71
C HIS A 2 22.38 -33.83 -12.56
N PHE A 3 21.32 -33.08 -12.79
CA PHE A 3 21.42 -31.71 -13.28
C PHE A 3 21.37 -30.75 -12.09
N ARG A 4 22.54 -30.22 -11.71
CA ARG A 4 22.67 -29.07 -10.82
C ARG A 4 22.32 -27.82 -11.62
N ALA A 5 21.22 -27.15 -11.27
CA ALA A 5 20.95 -25.79 -11.74
C ALA A 5 21.84 -24.82 -10.94
N HIS A 6 22.77 -24.18 -11.63
CA HIS A 6 23.55 -23.06 -11.09
C HIS A 6 22.67 -21.81 -11.11
N LEU A 7 22.17 -21.38 -9.95
CA LEU A 7 21.68 -20.01 -9.78
C LEU A 7 22.88 -19.06 -9.81
N LEU A 8 23.01 -18.31 -10.90
CA LEU A 8 23.84 -17.11 -10.96
C LEU A 8 23.15 -16.02 -10.13
N ALA A 9 23.64 -15.81 -8.92
CA ALA A 9 23.34 -14.63 -8.13
C ALA A 9 24.00 -13.40 -8.80
N ALA A 10 23.24 -12.69 -9.63
CA ALA A 10 23.61 -11.36 -10.06
C ALA A 10 23.33 -10.40 -8.89
N LEU A 11 24.33 -10.22 -8.02
CA LEU A 11 24.40 -9.07 -7.11
C LEU A 11 24.64 -7.82 -7.96
N SER A 12 23.57 -7.17 -8.41
CA SER A 12 23.66 -5.76 -8.77
C SER A 12 23.92 -4.98 -7.48
N ALA A 13 25.08 -4.36 -7.39
CA ALA A 13 25.40 -3.41 -6.34
C ALA A 13 24.33 -2.32 -6.31
N LEU A 14 23.46 -2.35 -5.29
CA LEU A 14 22.61 -1.22 -4.94
C LEU A 14 23.54 -0.17 -4.32
N GLU A 15 23.86 0.88 -5.07
CA GLU A 15 24.36 2.11 -4.45
C GLU A 15 23.22 2.73 -3.66
N ILE A 16 23.29 2.53 -2.35
CA ILE A 16 22.37 3.13 -1.39
C ILE A 16 22.83 4.58 -1.18
N ALA A 17 22.13 5.54 -1.79
CA ALA A 17 22.19 6.92 -1.34
C ALA A 17 21.13 7.13 -0.24
N VAL A 18 21.39 6.61 0.98
CA VAL A 18 20.67 7.16 2.15
C VAL A 18 21.34 8.50 2.41
N ALA A 19 20.62 9.60 2.18
CA ALA A 19 21.03 10.87 2.73
C ALA A 19 20.99 10.73 4.25
N THR A 20 22.15 10.65 4.88
CA THR A 20 22.27 10.78 6.34
C THR A 20 21.80 12.19 6.71
N PRO A 21 20.86 12.37 7.65
CA PRO A 21 20.34 13.69 8.01
C PRO A 21 21.30 14.48 8.90
N VAL A 22 22.49 13.95 9.16
CA VAL A 22 23.59 14.68 9.75
C VAL A 22 24.56 14.92 8.62
N ALA A 23 24.74 16.19 8.23
CA ALA A 23 25.99 16.58 7.62
C ALA A 23 27.09 16.18 8.61
N LEU A 24 27.77 15.06 8.38
CA LEU A 24 29.06 14.85 9.01
C LEU A 24 29.87 16.09 8.65
N PRO A 25 30.40 16.85 9.62
CA PRO A 25 31.24 17.98 9.32
C PRO A 25 32.47 17.38 8.64
N GLN A 26 32.50 17.37 7.31
CA GLN A 26 33.74 17.17 6.58
C GLN A 26 34.51 18.47 6.78
N SER A 27 35.23 18.50 7.90
CA SER A 27 36.25 19.47 8.24
C SER A 27 37.24 19.56 7.09
N ASN A 28 36.98 20.50 6.18
CA ASN A 28 37.93 21.12 5.27
C ASN A 28 37.42 22.53 4.93
N GLY A 29 37.10 23.32 5.97
CA GLY A 29 37.17 24.78 6.00
C GLY A 29 36.70 25.57 4.77
N GLY A 30 35.50 25.29 4.24
CA GLY A 30 35.01 25.99 3.06
C GLY A 30 33.49 26.04 2.86
N GLY A 31 32.67 25.65 3.84
CA GLY A 31 31.22 25.65 3.63
C GLY A 31 30.35 25.11 4.75
N ALA A 32 30.65 23.92 5.28
CA ALA A 32 29.85 23.29 6.33
C ALA A 32 29.96 24.00 7.70
N ASP A 33 30.98 24.85 7.90
CA ASP A 33 31.22 25.59 9.14
C ASP A 33 30.42 26.90 9.25
N SER A 34 29.79 27.38 8.16
CA SER A 34 29.07 28.67 8.17
C SER A 34 27.64 28.58 8.68
N CYS A 35 27.10 27.37 8.89
CA CYS A 35 25.67 27.16 9.07
C CYS A 35 25.37 25.84 9.81
N ARG A 36 25.03 25.95 11.10
CA ARG A 36 24.67 24.81 11.94
C ARG A 36 23.24 24.38 11.60
N SER A 37 23.09 23.23 10.96
CA SER A 37 21.78 22.61 10.74
C SER A 37 21.44 21.66 11.89
N GLU A 38 20.17 21.66 12.29
CA GLU A 38 19.57 20.66 13.16
C GLU A 38 18.98 19.51 12.33
N PRO A 39 18.79 18.31 12.92
CA PRO A 39 18.11 17.22 12.24
C PRO A 39 16.75 17.67 11.71
N LEU A 40 16.40 17.25 10.48
CA LEU A 40 15.09 17.57 9.91
C LEU A 40 14.01 16.72 10.62
N THR A 41 13.29 17.38 11.51
CA THR A 41 12.20 16.83 12.32
C THR A 41 10.99 17.76 12.27
N GLU A 42 9.82 17.28 12.72
CA GLU A 42 8.61 18.10 12.84
C GLU A 42 8.84 19.33 13.75
N GLU A 43 9.61 19.15 14.83
CA GLU A 43 10.00 20.22 15.74
C GLU A 43 10.86 21.28 15.04
N THR A 44 11.87 20.85 14.29
CA THR A 44 12.74 21.75 13.49
C THR A 44 11.93 22.48 12.42
N TRP A 45 11.03 21.78 11.73
CA TRP A 45 10.15 22.34 10.69
C TRP A 45 9.27 23.46 11.23
N THR A 46 8.65 23.21 12.37
CA THR A 46 7.77 24.17 13.05
C THR A 46 8.56 25.35 13.60
N THR A 47 9.71 25.10 14.25
CA THR A 47 10.56 26.13 14.85
C THR A 47 11.11 27.10 13.82
N LEU A 48 11.53 26.59 12.66
CA LEU A 48 12.04 27.39 11.56
C LEU A 48 10.94 27.98 10.66
N LYS A 49 9.67 27.74 10.99
CA LYS A 49 8.50 28.23 10.24
C LYS A 49 8.60 27.94 8.74
N VAL A 50 8.95 26.70 8.40
CA VAL A 50 9.17 26.30 7.00
C VAL A 50 7.89 26.44 6.17
N ASP A 51 6.71 26.22 6.76
CA ASP A 51 5.41 26.43 6.09
C ASP A 51 5.19 27.90 5.68
N ASP A 52 5.44 28.84 6.61
CA ASP A 52 5.34 30.29 6.33
C ASP A 52 6.32 30.68 5.21
N PHE A 53 7.53 30.12 5.23
CA PHE A 53 8.54 30.33 4.20
C PHE A 53 8.12 29.80 2.83
N LEU A 54 7.54 28.59 2.77
CA LEU A 54 7.02 28.00 1.53
C LEU A 54 5.89 28.85 0.95
N GLN A 55 5.00 29.35 1.81
CA GLN A 55 3.91 30.24 1.39
C GLN A 55 4.45 31.57 0.86
N SER A 56 5.28 32.28 1.64
CA SER A 56 5.79 33.60 1.28
C SER A 56 6.66 33.58 0.02
N THR A 57 7.48 32.54 -0.13
CA THR A 57 8.38 32.40 -1.29
C THR A 57 7.57 32.00 -2.50
N GLY A 58 6.67 31.02 -2.38
CA GLY A 58 5.84 30.52 -3.47
C GLY A 58 4.98 31.60 -4.13
N SER A 59 4.39 32.50 -3.34
CA SER A 59 3.56 33.61 -3.86
C SER A 59 4.34 34.64 -4.69
N ASN A 60 5.66 34.68 -4.59
CA ASN A 60 6.53 35.65 -5.27
C ASN A 60 7.25 35.07 -6.49
N LEU A 61 6.96 33.83 -6.89
CA LEU A 61 7.63 33.16 -8.01
C LEU A 61 6.92 33.41 -9.34
N THR A 62 7.71 33.73 -10.38
CA THR A 62 7.24 33.75 -11.78
C THR A 62 6.84 32.35 -12.27
N THR A 63 7.48 31.32 -11.75
CA THR A 63 7.13 29.91 -11.98
C THR A 63 6.92 29.26 -10.61
N ASN A 64 5.69 29.31 -10.12
CA ASN A 64 5.32 28.78 -8.82
C ASN A 64 5.15 27.26 -8.89
N ASN A 65 6.27 26.55 -8.93
CA ASN A 65 6.36 25.09 -8.82
C ASN A 65 7.71 24.71 -8.20
N VAL A 66 7.95 23.42 -7.95
CA VAL A 66 9.18 22.95 -7.28
C VAL A 66 10.45 23.39 -8.00
N GLN A 67 10.47 23.33 -9.34
CA GLN A 67 11.63 23.72 -10.13
C GLN A 67 11.91 25.23 -10.03
N GLY A 68 10.88 26.05 -10.20
CA GLY A 68 11.01 27.51 -10.09
C GLY A 68 11.38 27.95 -8.67
N PHE A 69 10.82 27.28 -7.66
CA PHE A 69 11.16 27.48 -6.26
C PHE A 69 12.62 27.16 -5.98
N ALA A 70 13.09 25.95 -6.31
CA ALA A 70 14.48 25.57 -6.11
C ALA A 70 15.45 26.50 -6.87
N SER A 71 15.08 26.92 -8.09
CA SER A 71 15.88 27.86 -8.87
C SER A 71 15.97 29.24 -8.20
N SER A 72 14.89 29.72 -7.58
CA SER A 72 14.88 30.98 -6.82
C SER A 72 15.79 30.93 -5.58
N LEU A 73 16.02 29.73 -5.05
CA LEU A 73 16.88 29.47 -3.89
C LEU A 73 18.35 29.22 -4.26
N GLY A 74 18.72 29.32 -5.54
CA GLY A 74 20.09 29.07 -5.99
C GLY A 74 20.38 27.60 -6.34
N ALA A 75 19.36 26.75 -6.44
CA ALA A 75 19.46 25.35 -6.85
C ALA A 75 18.78 25.08 -8.22
N PRO A 76 19.24 25.69 -9.34
CA PRO A 76 18.60 25.51 -10.65
C PRO A 76 18.70 24.08 -11.20
N ASN A 77 19.62 23.26 -10.69
CA ASN A 77 19.81 21.86 -11.10
C ASN A 77 18.96 20.87 -10.28
N PHE A 78 18.03 21.35 -9.45
CA PHE A 78 17.19 20.52 -8.59
C PHE A 78 16.01 19.89 -9.36
N PHE A 79 16.31 18.94 -10.25
CA PHE A 79 15.29 18.28 -11.08
C PHE A 79 14.73 17.03 -10.40
N CYS A 80 13.53 17.14 -9.83
CA CYS A 80 12.79 15.99 -9.29
C CYS A 80 11.86 15.39 -10.35
N GLY A 81 11.53 14.11 -10.21
CA GLY A 81 10.63 13.39 -11.10
C GLY A 81 10.83 11.88 -11.02
N LEU A 82 9.91 11.15 -11.64
CA LEU A 82 10.00 9.70 -11.71
C LEU A 82 11.25 9.28 -12.52
N GLY A 83 12.10 8.46 -11.91
CA GLY A 83 13.41 8.07 -12.46
C GLY A 83 14.48 9.17 -12.43
N GLN A 84 14.21 10.30 -11.77
CA GLN A 84 15.16 11.40 -11.57
C GLN A 84 15.56 11.50 -10.10
N PHE A 85 16.77 11.97 -9.82
CA PHE A 85 17.24 12.23 -8.47
C PHE A 85 17.57 13.72 -8.34
N CYS A 86 16.78 14.41 -7.52
CA CYS A 86 17.10 15.78 -7.12
C CYS A 86 17.99 15.77 -5.87
N ASN A 87 18.88 16.76 -5.77
CA ASN A 87 19.84 16.88 -4.68
C ASN A 87 19.88 18.32 -4.16
N ALA A 88 19.51 18.51 -2.90
CA ALA A 88 19.48 19.81 -2.23
C ALA A 88 20.88 20.34 -1.87
N GLY A 89 21.92 19.51 -1.97
CA GLY A 89 23.27 19.86 -1.57
C GLY A 89 23.46 19.87 -0.05
N GLN A 90 24.50 20.55 0.41
CA GLN A 90 24.79 20.72 1.82
C GLN A 90 23.99 21.90 2.40
N PRO A 91 23.72 21.92 3.71
CA PRO A 91 23.13 23.10 4.35
C PRO A 91 23.92 24.36 4.00
N CYS A 92 23.23 25.42 3.58
CA CYS A 92 23.84 26.70 3.18
C CYS A 92 24.74 26.63 1.93
N LEU A 93 24.76 25.51 1.20
CA LEU A 93 25.47 25.33 -0.07
C LEU A 93 24.75 24.34 -1.01
N PRO A 94 24.02 24.81 -2.04
CA PRO A 94 23.92 26.19 -2.52
C PRO A 94 22.78 27.01 -1.88
N VAL A 95 21.99 26.40 -0.98
CA VAL A 95 20.74 26.99 -0.46
C VAL A 95 20.81 27.24 1.04
N ASP A 96 20.46 28.46 1.46
CA ASP A 96 20.39 28.86 2.88
C ASP A 96 19.19 28.25 3.63
N LEU A 97 19.27 28.25 4.97
CA LEU A 97 18.14 27.90 5.84
C LEU A 97 17.08 29.03 5.81
N PRO A 98 15.77 28.72 5.87
CA PRO A 98 15.16 27.39 5.96
C PRO A 98 14.95 26.67 4.61
N GLY A 99 15.29 27.31 3.48
CA GLY A 99 15.03 26.77 2.14
C GLY A 99 15.67 25.41 1.87
N TRP A 100 16.84 25.15 2.45
CA TRP A 100 17.49 23.84 2.37
C TRP A 100 16.62 22.73 2.98
N TYR A 101 15.96 22.96 4.12
CA TYR A 101 15.07 21.97 4.74
C TYR A 101 13.90 21.61 3.84
N ALA A 102 13.31 22.61 3.18
CA ALA A 102 12.27 22.38 2.19
C ALA A 102 12.78 21.50 1.04
N LEU A 103 13.93 21.84 0.44
CA LEU A 103 14.50 21.06 -0.66
C LEU A 103 14.87 19.62 -0.26
N VAL A 104 15.41 19.41 0.94
CA VAL A 104 15.70 18.06 1.45
C VAL A 104 14.41 17.24 1.62
N ALA A 105 13.34 17.84 2.16
CA ALA A 105 12.06 17.16 2.29
C ALA A 105 11.45 16.79 0.93
N ILE A 106 11.56 17.69 -0.07
CA ILE A 106 11.14 17.42 -1.45
C ILE A 106 11.99 16.31 -2.09
N GLN A 107 13.30 16.34 -1.89
CA GLN A 107 14.21 15.29 -2.35
C GLN A 107 13.82 13.93 -1.74
N ASN A 108 13.51 13.89 -0.44
CA ASN A 108 13.08 12.67 0.22
C ASN A 108 11.74 12.15 -0.32
N TYR A 109 10.79 13.03 -0.61
CA TYR A 109 9.54 12.65 -1.26
C TYR A 109 9.77 12.06 -2.66
N ASN A 110 10.63 12.69 -3.46
CA ASN A 110 10.99 12.19 -4.78
C ASN A 110 11.66 10.80 -4.71
N SER A 111 12.62 10.63 -3.79
CA SER A 111 13.28 9.34 -3.54
C SER A 111 12.27 8.26 -3.14
N TYR A 112 11.34 8.58 -2.23
CA TYR A 112 10.26 7.67 -1.84
C TYR A 112 9.41 7.22 -3.04
N MET A 113 9.00 8.17 -3.90
CA MET A 113 8.19 7.86 -5.08
C MET A 113 8.94 7.00 -6.10
N ASN A 114 10.25 7.15 -6.21
CA ASN A 114 11.10 6.29 -7.05
C ASN A 114 11.28 4.88 -6.46
N SER A 115 11.52 4.79 -5.15
CA SER A 115 11.58 3.50 -4.43
C SER A 115 10.25 2.75 -4.54
N LEU A 116 9.13 3.46 -4.41
CA LEU A 116 7.79 2.95 -4.64
C LEU A 116 7.64 2.36 -6.05
N ASN A 117 7.92 3.14 -7.09
CA ASN A 117 7.79 2.68 -8.47
C ASN A 117 8.62 1.41 -8.76
N THR A 118 9.79 1.33 -8.14
CA THR A 118 10.67 0.15 -8.21
C THR A 118 10.06 -1.04 -7.46
N ALA A 119 9.55 -0.82 -6.25
CA ALA A 119 8.94 -1.85 -5.42
C ALA A 119 7.68 -2.45 -6.04
N VAL A 120 6.85 -1.63 -6.69
CA VAL A 120 5.69 -2.10 -7.47
C VAL A 120 6.12 -3.03 -8.59
N SER A 121 7.18 -2.68 -9.32
CA SER A 121 7.68 -3.52 -10.42
C SER A 121 8.19 -4.87 -9.92
N PHE A 122 8.84 -4.86 -8.76
CA PHE A 122 9.29 -6.08 -8.10
C PHE A 122 8.13 -6.95 -7.63
N ALA A 123 7.16 -6.37 -6.90
CA ALA A 123 5.96 -7.08 -6.44
C ALA A 123 5.14 -7.65 -7.59
N ALA A 124 4.99 -6.89 -8.68
CA ALA A 124 4.35 -7.36 -9.90
C ALA A 124 4.98 -8.63 -10.46
N SER A 125 6.32 -8.70 -10.44
CA SER A 125 7.06 -9.86 -10.90
C SER A 125 6.79 -11.09 -10.02
N ILE A 126 6.76 -10.90 -8.70
CA ILE A 126 6.36 -11.95 -7.74
C ILE A 126 4.93 -12.41 -7.99
N MET A 127 4.01 -11.47 -8.17
CA MET A 127 2.61 -11.79 -8.42
C MET A 127 2.41 -12.54 -9.74
N ALA A 128 3.17 -12.23 -10.78
CA ALA A 128 3.15 -12.99 -12.02
C ALA A 128 3.59 -14.45 -11.84
N LEU A 129 4.43 -14.73 -10.85
CA LEU A 129 4.88 -16.08 -10.50
C LEU A 129 3.87 -16.83 -9.63
N GLU A 130 3.28 -16.16 -8.62
CA GLU A 130 2.43 -16.83 -7.62
C GLU A 130 0.94 -16.88 -7.97
N MET A 131 0.42 -15.87 -8.69
CA MET A 131 -1.00 -15.76 -9.02
C MET A 131 -1.57 -16.99 -9.75
N PRO A 132 -0.86 -17.67 -10.67
CA PRO A 132 -1.38 -18.88 -11.29
C PRO A 132 -1.75 -19.96 -10.28
N ALA A 133 -0.89 -20.15 -9.28
CA ALA A 133 -1.12 -21.10 -8.21
C ALA A 133 -2.30 -20.68 -7.34
N VAL A 134 -2.39 -19.39 -6.98
CA VAL A 134 -3.51 -18.81 -6.20
C VAL A 134 -4.85 -19.08 -6.87
N ILE A 135 -4.96 -18.77 -8.17
CA ILE A 135 -6.19 -18.97 -8.93
C ILE A 135 -6.55 -20.46 -8.98
N ASN A 136 -5.59 -21.34 -9.29
CA ASN A 136 -5.84 -22.77 -9.35
C ASN A 136 -6.31 -23.35 -8.00
N ASP A 137 -5.79 -22.83 -6.89
CA ASP A 137 -6.08 -23.35 -5.56
C ASP A 137 -7.39 -22.85 -4.96
N ILE A 138 -7.77 -21.61 -5.28
CA ILE A 138 -9.00 -20.96 -4.78
C ILE A 138 -10.17 -21.16 -5.75
N TRP A 139 -9.90 -21.42 -7.03
CA TRP A 139 -10.89 -21.55 -8.10
C TRP A 139 -10.90 -22.89 -8.86
N PRO A 140 -11.00 -24.04 -8.18
CA PRO A 140 -11.03 -25.34 -8.86
C PRO A 140 -12.42 -25.62 -9.44
N SER A 141 -12.71 -25.23 -10.68
CA SER A 141 -13.69 -25.88 -11.59
C SER A 141 -13.74 -25.20 -12.97
N PRO A 142 -13.48 -25.93 -14.07
CA PRO A 142 -13.74 -25.46 -15.43
C PRO A 142 -15.11 -25.93 -15.94
N GLU A 143 -16.11 -25.04 -16.04
CA GLU A 143 -17.29 -25.24 -16.91
C GLU A 143 -17.18 -24.47 -18.24
N ASP A 144 -16.87 -25.19 -19.31
CA ASP A 144 -16.46 -24.72 -20.64
C ASP A 144 -17.26 -23.50 -21.19
N ASN A 145 -16.79 -22.27 -20.91
CA ASN A 145 -17.24 -21.04 -21.58
C ASN A 145 -16.30 -19.84 -21.30
N ALA A 146 -15.71 -19.27 -22.35
CA ALA A 146 -14.79 -18.14 -22.28
C ALA A 146 -15.34 -16.96 -21.47
N THR A 147 -14.54 -16.40 -20.56
CA THR A 147 -14.94 -15.25 -19.73
C THR A 147 -13.80 -14.27 -19.42
N PRO A 148 -14.12 -13.01 -19.05
CA PRO A 148 -13.32 -11.85 -19.44
C PRO A 148 -12.13 -11.58 -18.51
N LEU A 149 -10.96 -11.43 -19.13
CA LEU A 149 -9.68 -10.92 -18.57
C LEU A 149 -9.81 -9.66 -17.71
N LYS A 150 -10.92 -8.93 -17.86
CA LYS A 150 -11.27 -7.71 -17.13
C LYS A 150 -11.34 -7.90 -15.61
N GLU A 151 -11.84 -9.04 -15.14
CA GLU A 151 -12.00 -9.29 -13.68
C GLU A 151 -10.65 -9.56 -13.00
N VAL A 152 -9.78 -10.34 -13.65
CA VAL A 152 -8.41 -10.59 -13.16
C VAL A 152 -7.59 -9.31 -13.16
N TYR A 153 -7.69 -8.51 -14.22
CA TYR A 153 -7.07 -7.19 -14.28
C TYR A 153 -7.57 -6.27 -13.15
N SER A 154 -8.88 -6.26 -12.88
CA SER A 154 -9.48 -5.51 -11.76
C SER A 154 -8.92 -5.97 -10.41
N MET A 155 -8.84 -7.28 -10.18
CA MET A 155 -8.27 -7.85 -8.95
C MET A 155 -6.81 -7.45 -8.74
N ILE A 156 -5.98 -7.50 -9.77
CA ILE A 156 -4.56 -7.09 -9.66
C ILE A 156 -4.47 -5.59 -9.40
N THR A 157 -5.29 -4.80 -10.08
CA THR A 157 -5.34 -3.34 -9.90
C THR A 157 -5.79 -2.95 -8.49
N LEU A 158 -6.80 -3.63 -7.96
CA LEU A 158 -7.23 -3.50 -6.56
C LEU A 158 -6.23 -4.10 -5.57
N GLY A 159 -5.39 -5.04 -5.99
CA GLY A 159 -4.24 -5.51 -5.22
C GLY A 159 -3.16 -4.44 -5.09
N LEU A 160 -2.94 -3.64 -6.13
CA LEU A 160 -1.97 -2.53 -6.16
C LEU A 160 -2.42 -1.32 -5.32
N SER A 161 -3.68 -1.24 -4.90
CA SER A 161 -4.20 -0.13 -4.08
C SER A 161 -3.62 -0.06 -2.68
N VAL A 162 -2.96 -1.13 -2.21
CA VAL A 162 -2.32 -1.25 -0.88
C VAL A 162 -0.96 -0.58 -0.80
N VAL A 163 -0.44 -0.16 -1.96
CA VAL A 163 0.88 0.42 -2.12
C VAL A 163 0.73 1.94 -2.11
N PRO A 164 1.60 2.75 -1.49
CA PRO A 164 1.91 2.88 -0.10
C PRO A 164 1.43 4.23 0.44
N PHE A 165 0.12 4.37 0.62
CA PHE A 165 -0.46 5.61 1.15
C PHE A 165 -0.56 5.60 2.68
N THR A 166 0.25 4.79 3.36
CA THR A 166 0.15 4.60 4.80
C THR A 166 1.45 4.83 5.55
N GLY A 167 1.31 5.19 6.82
CA GLY A 167 2.38 5.78 7.62
C GLY A 167 2.19 7.30 7.72
N ALA A 168 3.28 8.07 7.73
CA ALA A 168 3.23 9.53 7.81
C ALA A 168 2.35 10.19 6.72
N MET A 169 2.34 9.64 5.50
CA MET A 169 1.47 10.11 4.41
C MET A 169 -0.05 9.93 4.68
N ALA A 170 -0.46 8.88 5.41
CA ALA A 170 -1.86 8.71 5.83
C ALA A 170 -2.24 9.70 6.93
N LYS A 171 -1.31 10.01 7.84
CA LYS A 171 -1.52 11.01 8.89
C LYS A 171 -1.56 12.44 8.35
N ALA A 172 -0.87 12.72 7.24
CA ALA A 172 -0.76 14.04 6.62
C ALA A 172 -1.90 14.42 5.65
N ALA A 173 -2.93 13.57 5.48
CA ALA A 173 -3.96 13.74 4.42
C ALA A 173 -3.38 13.92 3.00
N ALA A 174 -2.12 13.53 2.81
CA ALA A 174 -1.29 13.82 1.65
C ALA A 174 -1.49 12.80 0.51
N VAL A 175 -2.63 12.12 0.46
CA VAL A 175 -2.88 11.14 -0.60
C VAL A 175 -3.22 11.91 -1.87
N PRO A 176 -2.40 11.82 -2.93
CA PRO A 176 -2.63 12.60 -4.13
C PRO A 176 -3.96 12.19 -4.78
N LYS A 177 -4.79 13.18 -5.14
CA LYS A 177 -6.13 12.96 -5.73
C LYS A 177 -6.14 12.02 -6.93
N GLY A 178 -5.08 11.99 -7.73
CA GLY A 178 -4.96 11.10 -8.89
C GLY A 178 -4.96 9.61 -8.49
N VAL A 179 -4.41 9.29 -7.32
CA VAL A 179 -4.44 7.94 -6.74
C VAL A 179 -5.84 7.63 -6.24
N VAL A 180 -6.43 8.53 -5.45
CA VAL A 180 -7.81 8.37 -4.95
C VAL A 180 -8.77 8.14 -6.13
N SER A 181 -8.64 8.92 -7.20
CA SER A 181 -9.47 8.81 -8.40
C SER A 181 -9.25 7.51 -9.17
N PHE A 182 -8.01 7.02 -9.22
CA PHE A 182 -7.71 5.72 -9.82
C PHE A 182 -8.40 4.61 -9.03
N LEU A 183 -8.26 4.62 -7.71
CA LEU A 183 -8.88 3.64 -6.84
C LEU A 183 -10.40 3.70 -6.91
N SER A 184 -11.00 4.90 -6.81
CA SER A 184 -12.45 5.12 -6.91
C SER A 184 -13.03 4.61 -8.23
N GLY A 185 -12.26 4.69 -9.32
CA GLY A 185 -12.63 4.17 -10.64
C GLY A 185 -12.67 2.64 -10.73
N GLN A 186 -12.05 1.93 -9.77
CA GLN A 186 -11.91 0.47 -9.75
C GLN A 186 -12.74 -0.21 -8.64
N VAL A 187 -13.51 0.55 -7.85
CA VAL A 187 -14.21 0.11 -6.61
C VAL A 187 -15.28 -0.97 -6.81
N LYS A 188 -15.57 -1.40 -8.03
CA LYS A 188 -16.54 -2.48 -8.21
C LYS A 188 -15.90 -3.81 -7.78
N PRO A 189 -16.44 -4.50 -6.76
CA PRO A 189 -15.98 -5.84 -6.43
C PRO A 189 -16.09 -6.72 -7.68
N PRO A 190 -15.11 -7.61 -7.93
CA PRO A 190 -15.15 -8.47 -9.10
C PRO A 190 -16.46 -9.26 -9.08
N VAL A 191 -17.19 -9.21 -10.20
CA VAL A 191 -18.48 -9.90 -10.32
C VAL A 191 -18.23 -11.41 -10.21
N PRO A 192 -19.06 -12.19 -9.49
CA PRO A 192 -18.89 -13.64 -9.37
C PRO A 192 -18.64 -14.24 -10.75
N PRO A 193 -17.52 -14.92 -10.94
CA PRO A 193 -17.05 -15.22 -12.27
C PRO A 193 -17.67 -16.50 -12.83
N ASN A 194 -18.07 -16.41 -14.09
CA ASN A 194 -17.57 -17.38 -15.06
C ASN A 194 -16.10 -16.94 -15.29
N LEU A 195 -15.09 -17.78 -15.06
CA LEU A 195 -13.69 -17.41 -15.34
C LEU A 195 -12.92 -18.57 -15.96
N PHE A 196 -12.45 -18.34 -17.17
CA PHE A 196 -11.37 -19.07 -17.81
C PHE A 196 -10.27 -18.08 -18.14
N VAL A 197 -9.18 -18.12 -17.39
CA VAL A 197 -7.99 -17.36 -17.74
C VAL A 197 -7.18 -18.22 -18.69
N LYS A 198 -7.01 -17.80 -19.95
CA LYS A 198 -5.87 -18.32 -20.72
C LYS A 198 -4.61 -17.86 -20.00
N TRP A 199 -3.87 -18.82 -19.44
CA TRP A 199 -2.65 -18.55 -18.66
C TRP A 199 -1.63 -17.66 -19.39
N SER A 200 -1.62 -17.68 -20.73
CA SER A 200 -0.82 -16.80 -21.59
C SER A 200 -1.13 -15.30 -21.42
N ASP A 201 -2.34 -14.97 -20.97
CA ASP A 201 -2.86 -13.60 -20.96
C ASP A 201 -2.87 -12.99 -19.54
N LEU A 202 -2.55 -13.80 -18.51
CA LEU A 202 -2.41 -13.34 -17.12
C LEU A 202 -1.21 -12.41 -16.94
N GLY A 203 -0.06 -12.78 -17.52
CA GLY A 203 1.14 -11.92 -17.48
C GLY A 203 0.93 -10.57 -18.16
N VAL A 204 0.12 -10.54 -19.23
CA VAL A 204 -0.29 -9.30 -19.90
C VAL A 204 -1.18 -8.46 -18.99
N SER A 205 -2.14 -9.08 -18.31
CA SER A 205 -3.06 -8.38 -17.40
C SER A 205 -2.33 -7.78 -16.19
N ILE A 206 -1.39 -8.52 -15.59
CA ILE A 206 -0.53 -8.02 -14.51
C ILE A 206 0.33 -6.85 -15.00
N SER A 207 0.98 -7.01 -16.15
CA SER A 207 1.82 -5.96 -16.74
C SER A 207 1.03 -4.69 -17.05
N SER A 208 -0.20 -4.81 -17.54
CA SER A 208 -1.08 -3.67 -17.81
C SER A 208 -1.51 -2.97 -16.52
N ALA A 209 -2.01 -3.71 -15.52
CA ALA A 209 -2.42 -3.14 -14.23
C ALA A 209 -1.27 -2.38 -13.55
N VAL A 210 -0.06 -2.93 -13.64
CA VAL A 210 1.16 -2.32 -13.11
C VAL A 210 1.52 -1.05 -13.87
N LYS A 211 1.47 -1.05 -15.20
CA LYS A 211 1.72 0.15 -16.01
C LYS A 211 0.71 1.26 -15.70
N ASP A 212 -0.56 0.92 -15.54
CA ASP A 212 -1.59 1.90 -15.21
C ASP A 212 -1.36 2.49 -13.82
N TYR A 213 -1.00 1.65 -12.85
CA TYR A 213 -0.63 2.11 -11.51
C TYR A 213 0.63 3.01 -11.52
N GLN A 214 1.67 2.63 -12.27
CA GLN A 214 2.87 3.46 -12.45
C GLN A 214 2.57 4.79 -13.15
N SER A 215 1.63 4.80 -14.10
CA SER A 215 1.15 6.02 -14.74
C SER A 215 0.48 6.96 -13.74
N VAL A 216 -0.29 6.40 -12.79
CA VAL A 216 -0.91 7.16 -11.70
C VAL A 216 0.15 7.73 -10.75
N ILE A 217 1.15 6.94 -10.33
CA ILE A 217 2.30 7.42 -9.54
C ILE A 217 3.01 8.57 -10.28
N SER A 218 3.31 8.39 -11.56
CA SER A 218 3.99 9.38 -12.40
C SER A 218 3.20 10.68 -12.51
N THR A 219 1.90 10.57 -12.81
CA THR A 219 0.98 11.71 -12.97
C THR A 219 0.80 12.44 -11.65
N SER A 220 0.66 11.69 -10.56
CA SER A 220 0.57 12.21 -9.19
C SER A 220 1.82 12.99 -8.80
N LEU A 221 3.01 12.39 -8.98
CA LEU A 221 4.28 13.04 -8.68
C LEU A 221 4.46 14.31 -9.52
N LYS A 222 4.20 14.23 -10.84
CA LYS A 222 4.26 15.40 -11.73
C LYS A 222 3.28 16.48 -11.30
N SER A 223 2.05 16.13 -10.95
CA SER A 223 1.04 17.08 -10.45
C SER A 223 1.53 17.76 -9.17
N THR A 224 2.11 16.98 -8.25
CA THR A 224 2.64 17.48 -6.96
C THR A 224 3.80 18.45 -7.16
N LEU A 225 4.73 18.11 -8.06
CA LEU A 225 5.92 18.92 -8.32
C LEU A 225 5.62 20.17 -9.16
N ASN A 226 4.64 20.10 -10.07
CA ASN A 226 4.34 21.18 -11.02
C ASN A 226 3.22 22.12 -10.57
N SER A 227 2.45 21.75 -9.55
CA SER A 227 1.45 22.65 -8.96
C SER A 227 2.11 23.75 -8.13
N GLU A 228 1.33 24.79 -7.85
CA GLU A 228 1.71 25.86 -6.95
C GLU A 228 2.18 25.32 -5.60
N ILE A 229 3.31 25.82 -5.11
CA ILE A 229 4.00 25.28 -3.92
C ILE A 229 3.03 25.20 -2.74
N HIS A 230 2.29 26.28 -2.50
CA HIS A 230 1.39 26.46 -1.36
C HIS A 230 0.02 25.80 -1.54
N ASN A 231 -0.27 25.16 -2.68
CA ASN A 231 -1.56 24.50 -2.88
C ASN A 231 -1.69 23.30 -1.93
N GLU A 232 -2.63 23.41 -0.99
CA GLU A 232 -2.88 22.43 0.08
C GLU A 232 -3.39 21.07 -0.41
N THR A 233 -3.79 20.95 -1.69
CA THR A 233 -4.39 19.72 -2.22
C THR A 233 -3.61 19.04 -3.33
N THR A 234 -2.85 19.80 -4.12
CA THR A 234 -2.08 19.27 -5.26
C THR A 234 -0.65 19.79 -5.31
N GLY A 235 -0.29 20.77 -4.49
CA GLY A 235 1.06 21.31 -4.39
C GLY A 235 1.92 20.47 -3.47
N ILE A 236 3.23 20.75 -3.47
CA ILE A 236 4.16 20.08 -2.57
C ILE A 236 3.83 20.33 -1.08
N ASN A 237 3.17 21.44 -0.75
CA ASN A 237 2.71 21.72 0.60
C ASN A 237 1.64 20.72 1.08
N SER A 238 0.85 20.12 0.19
CA SER A 238 -0.08 19.03 0.55
C SER A 238 0.62 17.81 1.17
N VAL A 239 1.93 17.67 0.96
CA VAL A 239 2.76 16.59 1.47
C VAL A 239 3.60 17.02 2.66
N LEU A 240 4.11 18.24 2.65
CA LEU A 240 5.13 18.71 3.59
C LEU A 240 4.57 19.53 4.77
N ALA A 241 3.34 20.05 4.65
CA ALA A 241 2.75 20.95 5.65
C ALA A 241 2.88 20.41 7.07
N GLY A 242 3.29 21.26 8.00
CA GLY A 242 3.49 20.92 9.40
C GLY A 242 4.56 19.85 9.64
N GLY A 243 5.43 19.56 8.67
CA GLY A 243 6.39 18.46 8.75
C GLY A 243 5.75 17.08 8.56
N GLY A 244 4.58 16.99 7.92
CA GLY A 244 3.82 15.76 7.76
C GLY A 244 4.56 14.63 7.03
N PHE A 245 5.44 14.97 6.08
CA PHE A 245 6.36 14.02 5.46
C PHE A 245 7.75 14.63 5.28
N LEU A 246 8.71 14.19 6.12
CA LEU A 246 10.11 14.64 6.04
C LEU A 246 11.06 13.58 5.50
N GLY A 247 10.58 12.35 5.27
CA GLY A 247 11.38 11.21 4.83
C GLY A 247 12.35 10.63 5.87
N ILE A 248 12.47 11.23 7.05
CA ILE A 248 13.41 10.82 8.11
C ILE A 248 12.74 9.92 9.16
N ALA A 249 11.41 9.94 9.25
CA ALA A 249 10.64 9.18 10.24
C ALA A 249 10.36 7.72 9.84
N GLN A 250 11.00 7.21 8.78
CA GLN A 250 10.66 5.93 8.19
C GLN A 250 11.90 5.03 8.19
N ASN A 251 12.07 4.25 9.27
CA ASN A 251 13.11 3.22 9.43
C ASN A 251 12.90 2.02 8.47
N PHE A 252 12.51 2.24 7.20
CA PHE A 252 12.40 1.17 6.23
C PHE A 252 13.45 1.35 5.13
N THR A 253 14.17 0.28 4.84
CA THR A 253 15.07 0.21 3.69
C THR A 253 14.26 0.02 2.41
N GLN A 254 14.89 0.23 1.25
CA GLN A 254 14.27 -0.12 -0.03
C GLN A 254 13.87 -1.61 -0.10
N ALA A 255 14.64 -2.49 0.55
CA ALA A 255 14.33 -3.91 0.64
C ALA A 255 13.07 -4.16 1.47
N ASP A 256 12.91 -3.46 2.59
CA ASP A 256 11.70 -3.56 3.42
C ASP A 256 10.46 -3.06 2.66
N MET A 257 10.61 -1.96 1.91
CA MET A 257 9.55 -1.43 1.06
C MET A 257 9.14 -2.44 -0.03
N GLN A 258 10.11 -3.07 -0.69
CA GLN A 258 9.88 -4.11 -1.69
C GLN A 258 9.16 -5.32 -1.11
N ALA A 259 9.63 -5.83 0.03
CA ALA A 259 9.05 -6.99 0.70
C ALA A 259 7.61 -6.69 1.16
N ASN A 260 7.39 -5.58 1.87
CA ASN A 260 6.08 -5.20 2.37
C ASN A 260 5.07 -4.98 1.24
N ILE A 261 5.47 -4.33 0.15
CA ILE A 261 4.60 -4.14 -1.02
C ILE A 261 4.26 -5.48 -1.69
N ALA A 262 5.23 -6.39 -1.82
CA ALA A 262 4.99 -7.71 -2.38
C ALA A 262 4.04 -8.54 -1.52
N ASP A 263 4.27 -8.59 -0.21
CA ASP A 263 3.44 -9.34 0.74
C ASP A 263 2.02 -8.77 0.81
N SER A 264 1.89 -7.45 0.88
CA SER A 264 0.60 -6.76 0.89
C SER A 264 -0.19 -7.01 -0.40
N MET A 265 0.47 -6.94 -1.57
CA MET A 265 -0.15 -7.23 -2.86
C MET A 265 -0.60 -8.70 -2.97
N LYS A 266 0.21 -9.63 -2.44
CA LYS A 266 -0.10 -11.06 -2.37
C LYS A 266 -1.34 -11.32 -1.50
N LEU A 267 -1.31 -10.86 -0.25
CA LEU A 267 -2.41 -11.03 0.70
C LEU A 267 -3.71 -10.46 0.14
N ARG A 268 -3.65 -9.25 -0.43
CA ARG A 268 -4.82 -8.58 -0.99
C ARG A 268 -5.38 -9.31 -2.20
N SER A 269 -4.52 -9.82 -3.08
CA SER A 269 -4.97 -10.54 -4.27
C SER A 269 -5.64 -11.88 -3.92
N ILE A 270 -5.12 -12.59 -2.92
CA ILE A 270 -5.72 -13.81 -2.38
C ILE A 270 -7.09 -13.49 -1.75
N ALA A 271 -7.18 -12.42 -0.95
CA ALA A 271 -8.44 -11.97 -0.38
C ALA A 271 -9.47 -11.63 -1.46
N LEU A 272 -9.08 -10.90 -2.52
CA LEU A 272 -9.94 -10.58 -3.66
C LEU A 272 -10.41 -11.84 -4.41
N ALA A 273 -9.55 -12.86 -4.55
CA ALA A 273 -9.94 -14.13 -5.15
C ALA A 273 -11.02 -14.83 -4.31
N LEU A 274 -10.86 -14.83 -2.98
CA LEU A 274 -11.86 -15.34 -2.07
C LEU A 274 -13.16 -14.52 -2.12
N GLN A 275 -13.08 -13.18 -2.21
CA GLN A 275 -14.27 -12.33 -2.37
C GLN A 275 -15.06 -12.66 -3.64
N GLY A 276 -14.38 -12.86 -4.78
CA GLY A 276 -15.06 -13.24 -6.01
C GLY A 276 -15.81 -14.58 -5.89
N ARG A 277 -15.32 -15.49 -5.04
CA ARG A 277 -15.98 -16.76 -4.70
C ARG A 277 -17.13 -16.59 -3.68
N LYS A 278 -17.43 -15.35 -3.29
CA LYS A 278 -18.35 -15.00 -2.21
C LYS A 278 -17.94 -15.60 -0.86
N ALA A 279 -16.63 -15.77 -0.64
CA ALA A 279 -16.14 -16.18 0.66
C ALA A 279 -16.30 -15.06 1.67
N PHE A 280 -16.64 -15.43 2.91
CA PHE A 280 -16.85 -14.51 4.00
C PHE A 280 -16.35 -15.10 5.32
N ILE A 281 -16.11 -14.22 6.29
CA ILE A 281 -15.83 -14.60 7.67
C ILE A 281 -17.13 -14.64 8.44
N TYR A 282 -17.46 -15.82 8.95
CA TYR A 282 -18.51 -15.97 9.94
C TYR A 282 -17.93 -15.75 11.33
N ARG A 283 -18.53 -14.84 12.08
CA ARG A 283 -18.13 -14.43 13.43
C ARG A 283 -19.24 -14.73 14.43
N GLY A 284 -18.97 -15.64 15.37
CA GLY A 284 -19.90 -16.02 16.43
C GLY A 284 -19.44 -15.55 17.81
N PHE A 285 -20.39 -15.09 18.62
CA PHE A 285 -20.20 -14.77 20.04
C PHE A 285 -20.84 -15.85 20.91
N GLY A 286 -20.25 -16.14 22.07
CA GLY A 286 -20.81 -17.09 23.04
C GLY A 286 -20.00 -18.37 23.27
N GLY A 287 -18.75 -18.39 22.81
CA GLY A 287 -17.81 -19.49 23.05
C GLY A 287 -17.19 -20.05 21.78
N CYS A 288 -16.23 -20.96 21.96
CA CYS A 288 -15.57 -21.69 20.89
C CYS A 288 -16.16 -23.09 20.79
N PHE A 289 -17.00 -23.30 19.78
CA PHE A 289 -17.70 -24.55 19.56
C PHE A 289 -16.84 -25.46 18.66
N ASN A 290 -16.60 -26.69 19.13
CA ASN A 290 -15.71 -27.69 18.55
C ASN A 290 -14.22 -27.29 18.55
N THR A 291 -13.46 -27.86 19.49
CA THR A 291 -12.00 -27.73 19.69
C THR A 291 -11.13 -28.28 18.56
N ASN A 292 -11.71 -28.73 17.45
CA ASN A 292 -10.92 -29.03 16.27
C ASN A 292 -10.52 -27.68 15.67
N ASN A 293 -9.34 -27.20 16.07
CA ASN A 293 -8.67 -26.03 15.52
C ASN A 293 -8.22 -26.32 14.07
N ASP A 294 -9.14 -26.82 13.25
CA ASP A 294 -8.97 -27.09 11.83
C ASP A 294 -8.62 -25.78 11.11
N ALA A 295 -8.08 -25.88 9.91
CA ALA A 295 -7.47 -24.74 9.25
C ALA A 295 -8.43 -23.55 9.07
N SER A 296 -9.73 -23.79 8.92
CA SER A 296 -10.73 -22.75 8.64
C SER A 296 -11.29 -22.05 9.87
N LYS A 297 -10.98 -22.50 11.09
CA LYS A 297 -11.45 -21.91 12.34
C LYS A 297 -10.33 -21.29 13.17
N PHE A 298 -10.67 -20.21 13.86
CA PHE A 298 -9.81 -19.55 14.81
C PHE A 298 -10.62 -18.97 15.97
N CYS A 299 -10.04 -19.04 17.16
CA CYS A 299 -10.67 -18.64 18.40
C CYS A 299 -9.79 -17.65 19.14
N ALA A 300 -10.33 -16.48 19.43
CA ALA A 300 -9.62 -15.44 20.15
C ALA A 300 -10.50 -14.85 21.26
N THR A 301 -9.85 -14.32 22.29
CA THR A 301 -10.51 -13.48 23.28
C THR A 301 -10.29 -12.02 22.88
N VAL A 302 -11.37 -11.30 22.60
CA VAL A 302 -11.37 -9.89 22.23
C VAL A 302 -12.20 -9.15 23.28
N ASP A 303 -11.58 -8.19 23.98
CA ASP A 303 -12.22 -7.39 25.04
C ASP A 303 -12.96 -8.23 26.09
N GLY A 304 -12.34 -9.34 26.50
CA GLY A 304 -12.92 -10.27 27.49
C GLY A 304 -14.03 -11.18 26.96
N THR A 305 -14.39 -11.08 25.68
CA THR A 305 -15.39 -11.92 25.03
C THR A 305 -14.70 -12.96 24.14
N VAL A 306 -15.11 -14.23 24.27
CA VAL A 306 -14.62 -15.30 23.39
C VAL A 306 -15.36 -15.24 22.05
N VAL A 307 -14.59 -15.06 20.98
CA VAL A 307 -15.08 -14.94 19.60
C VAL A 307 -14.51 -16.07 18.76
N GLN A 308 -15.39 -16.71 17.99
CA GLN A 308 -15.01 -17.70 16.99
C GLN A 308 -15.14 -17.10 15.59
N TYR A 309 -14.09 -17.30 14.78
CA TYR A 309 -14.03 -16.93 13.39
C TYR A 309 -13.97 -18.19 12.52
N SER A 310 -14.71 -18.21 11.41
CA SER A 310 -14.60 -19.29 10.43
C SER A 310 -14.69 -18.79 9.00
N LEU A 311 -13.82 -19.30 8.12
CA LEU A 311 -13.88 -19.06 6.68
C LEU A 311 -14.97 -19.92 6.04
N ARG A 312 -15.94 -19.27 5.38
CA ARG A 312 -17.09 -19.94 4.75
C ARG A 312 -17.33 -19.47 3.32
N MET A 313 -17.94 -20.35 2.54
CA MET A 313 -18.57 -20.06 1.24
C MET A 313 -19.93 -20.75 1.24
N GLY A 314 -21.00 -20.00 1.01
CA GLY A 314 -22.33 -20.50 1.31
C GLY A 314 -22.44 -20.94 2.78
N ASP A 315 -23.10 -22.07 3.03
CA ASP A 315 -23.21 -22.65 4.36
C ASP A 315 -22.00 -23.55 4.73
N GLU A 316 -21.06 -23.77 3.81
CA GLU A 316 -19.93 -24.70 3.96
C GLU A 316 -18.66 -24.04 4.51
N GLU A 317 -17.98 -24.75 5.41
CA GLU A 317 -16.66 -24.39 5.93
C GLU A 317 -15.55 -24.75 4.94
N GLN A 318 -14.58 -23.84 4.77
CA GLN A 318 -13.58 -23.96 3.71
C GLN A 318 -12.24 -24.45 4.25
N ILE A 319 -12.23 -25.69 4.76
CA ILE A 319 -11.07 -26.30 5.44
C ILE A 319 -9.88 -26.44 4.49
N ASP A 320 -10.07 -26.99 3.29
CA ASP A 320 -8.97 -27.23 2.34
C ASP A 320 -8.34 -25.93 1.84
N ILE A 321 -9.17 -24.93 1.55
CA ILE A 321 -8.67 -23.60 1.14
C ILE A 321 -7.90 -22.96 2.28
N ALA A 322 -8.44 -22.99 3.50
CA ALA A 322 -7.75 -22.45 4.67
C ALA A 322 -6.42 -23.17 4.95
N ALA A 323 -6.35 -24.49 4.75
CA ALA A 323 -5.11 -25.25 4.88
C ALA A 323 -4.07 -24.79 3.85
N LYS A 324 -4.47 -24.55 2.60
CA LYS A 324 -3.57 -23.99 1.57
C LYS A 324 -3.10 -22.56 1.93
N LEU A 325 -3.98 -21.71 2.47
CA LEU A 325 -3.59 -20.37 2.94
C LEU A 325 -2.45 -20.45 3.96
N ILE A 326 -2.53 -21.40 4.90
CA ILE A 326 -1.52 -21.62 5.93
C ILE A 326 -0.26 -22.29 5.33
N ASP A 327 -0.42 -23.48 4.76
CA ASP A 327 0.70 -24.37 4.42
C ASP A 327 1.44 -23.94 3.15
N LYS A 328 0.72 -23.40 2.15
CA LYS A 328 1.29 -23.03 0.86
C LYS A 328 1.61 -21.54 0.75
N TYR A 329 0.73 -20.68 1.28
CA TYR A 329 0.88 -19.23 1.16
C TYR A 329 1.46 -18.56 2.41
N GLY A 330 1.62 -19.30 3.52
CA GLY A 330 2.23 -18.79 4.76
C GLY A 330 1.36 -17.77 5.50
N ILE A 331 0.05 -17.76 5.28
CA ILE A 331 -0.87 -16.77 5.84
C ILE A 331 -1.39 -17.27 7.18
N SER A 332 -1.15 -16.49 8.24
CA SER A 332 -1.59 -16.83 9.60
C SER A 332 -3.12 -16.78 9.73
N LYS A 333 -3.68 -17.59 10.63
CA LYS A 333 -5.12 -17.58 10.94
C LYS A 333 -5.59 -16.23 11.46
N GLU A 334 -4.76 -15.57 12.26
CA GLU A 334 -4.97 -14.22 12.75
C GLU A 334 -5.16 -13.25 11.57
N THR A 335 -4.33 -13.35 10.54
CA THR A 335 -4.43 -12.51 9.34
C THR A 335 -5.73 -12.73 8.58
N PHE A 336 -6.08 -13.97 8.22
CA PHE A 336 -7.21 -14.20 7.30
C PHE A 336 -8.56 -14.45 7.97
N LEU A 337 -8.59 -14.82 9.26
CA LEU A 337 -9.84 -15.08 10.00
C LEU A 337 -10.20 -13.94 10.95
N GLN A 338 -9.25 -13.44 11.74
CA GLN A 338 -9.50 -12.36 12.70
C GLN A 338 -9.38 -10.98 12.04
N GLY A 339 -8.36 -10.76 11.21
CA GLY A 339 -8.07 -9.50 10.52
C GLY A 339 -9.30 -8.83 9.87
N PRO A 340 -10.08 -9.53 9.03
CA PRO A 340 -11.31 -8.99 8.44
C PRO A 340 -12.29 -8.42 9.47
N SER A 341 -12.46 -9.11 10.60
CA SER A 341 -13.36 -8.69 11.67
C SER A 341 -12.85 -7.45 12.39
N THR A 342 -11.55 -7.37 12.65
CA THR A 342 -10.92 -6.17 13.22
C THR A 342 -11.10 -4.97 12.29
N CYS A 343 -10.86 -5.15 10.99
CA CYS A 343 -11.07 -4.11 9.99
C CYS A 343 -12.54 -3.64 9.93
N PHE A 344 -13.49 -4.57 9.97
CA PHE A 344 -14.91 -4.25 10.03
C PHE A 344 -15.28 -3.45 11.29
N GLU A 345 -14.71 -3.79 12.45
CA GLU A 345 -14.98 -3.06 13.69
C GLU A 345 -14.37 -1.66 13.72
N GLU A 346 -13.21 -1.44 13.09
CA GLU A 346 -12.59 -0.12 13.00
C GLU A 346 -13.41 0.85 12.15
N HIS A 347 -14.05 0.36 11.08
CA HIS A 347 -14.73 1.20 10.10
C HIS A 347 -16.26 1.12 10.12
N LYS A 348 -16.84 0.10 10.77
CA LYS A 348 -18.28 -0.19 10.86
C LYS A 348 -19.00 -0.35 9.51
N VAL A 349 -18.26 -0.61 8.43
CA VAL A 349 -18.77 -0.85 7.09
C VAL A 349 -18.04 -2.02 6.44
N GLN A 350 -18.69 -2.74 5.53
CA GLN A 350 -18.07 -3.81 4.77
C GLN A 350 -17.08 -3.19 3.76
N LEU A 351 -15.79 -3.30 4.03
CA LEU A 351 -14.75 -2.71 3.18
C LEU A 351 -14.28 -3.69 2.08
N PHE A 352 -15.16 -4.09 1.17
CA PHE A 352 -14.79 -4.97 0.05
C PHE A 352 -13.52 -4.46 -0.66
N THR A 353 -13.41 -3.14 -0.80
CA THR A 353 -12.29 -2.37 -1.32
C THR A 353 -12.04 -1.15 -0.43
N PRO A 354 -11.18 -1.25 0.60
CA PRO A 354 -10.85 -0.09 1.43
C PRO A 354 -10.15 0.96 0.55
N GLU A 355 -10.57 2.22 0.64
CA GLU A 355 -10.02 3.33 -0.15
C GLU A 355 -8.52 3.53 0.13
N PHE A 356 -8.04 3.14 1.32
CA PHE A 356 -6.66 3.23 1.74
C PHE A 356 -6.30 1.98 2.54
N LEU A 357 -5.29 1.23 2.08
CA LEU A 357 -4.84 0.02 2.76
C LEU A 357 -3.42 0.16 3.28
N PRO A 358 -3.15 -0.22 4.55
CA PRO A 358 -1.82 -0.22 5.13
C PRO A 358 -0.82 -1.04 4.32
N VAL A 359 0.35 -0.44 4.06
CA VAL A 359 1.55 -1.08 3.48
C VAL A 359 2.06 -2.18 4.37
N ASP A 360 1.87 -2.03 5.68
CA ASP A 360 2.22 -3.06 6.65
C ASP A 360 1.37 -4.31 6.39
N PRO A 361 1.98 -5.42 5.95
CA PRO A 361 1.26 -6.66 5.68
C PRO A 361 0.65 -7.28 6.94
N LYS A 362 0.96 -6.74 8.13
CA LYS A 362 0.36 -7.16 9.41
C LYS A 362 -0.88 -6.37 9.76
N ALA A 363 -1.19 -5.30 9.05
CA ALA A 363 -2.28 -4.44 9.43
C ALA A 363 -3.65 -5.06 9.09
N PRO A 364 -4.69 -4.88 9.92
CA PRO A 364 -5.87 -5.74 9.91
C PRO A 364 -6.67 -5.77 8.61
N CYS A 365 -6.69 -4.66 7.86
CA CYS A 365 -7.48 -4.55 6.63
C CYS A 365 -6.83 -5.16 5.39
N ILE A 366 -5.54 -5.55 5.42
CA ILE A 366 -4.83 -5.98 4.20
C ILE A 366 -5.46 -7.21 3.55
N PHE A 367 -5.90 -8.15 4.38
CA PHE A 367 -6.64 -9.33 3.98
C PHE A 367 -8.08 -9.13 4.43
N ASN A 368 -8.89 -8.41 3.64
CA ASN A 368 -10.27 -8.15 3.99
C ASN A 368 -11.26 -9.06 3.26
N LEU A 369 -12.15 -9.67 4.03
CA LEU A 369 -13.29 -10.44 3.56
C LEU A 369 -14.56 -9.90 4.23
N PRO A 370 -15.74 -10.06 3.61
CA PRO A 370 -17.00 -9.68 4.23
C PRO A 370 -17.19 -10.39 5.56
N VAL A 371 -17.70 -9.69 6.57
CA VAL A 371 -17.87 -10.24 7.92
C VAL A 371 -19.34 -10.39 8.25
N CYS A 372 -19.77 -11.63 8.47
CA CYS A 372 -21.11 -11.97 8.90
C CYS A 372 -21.12 -12.23 10.40
N THR A 373 -21.87 -11.43 11.15
CA THR A 373 -21.94 -11.56 12.61
C THR A 373 -23.18 -12.35 13.00
N PHE A 374 -23.01 -13.40 13.80
CA PHE A 374 -24.12 -14.17 14.33
C PHE A 374 -24.33 -13.90 15.82
N ASN A 375 -25.59 -13.67 16.17
CA ASN A 375 -26.08 -13.68 17.53
C ASN A 375 -27.22 -14.69 17.61
N ALA A 376 -27.05 -15.72 18.45
CA ALA A 376 -28.00 -16.81 18.63
C ALA A 376 -29.37 -16.32 19.12
N ASP A 377 -29.41 -15.19 19.83
CA ASP A 377 -30.64 -14.61 20.38
C ASP A 377 -31.49 -13.92 19.30
N THR A 378 -30.91 -13.54 18.16
CA THR A 378 -31.56 -12.71 17.14
C THR A 378 -32.11 -13.53 15.96
N PHE A 379 -31.61 -14.75 15.69
CA PHE A 379 -31.91 -15.46 14.44
C PHE A 379 -32.15 -16.99 14.57
N PRO A 380 -33.18 -17.44 15.30
CA PRO A 380 -33.52 -18.86 15.36
C PRO A 380 -34.08 -19.38 14.02
N GLY A 381 -33.61 -20.54 13.57
CA GLY A 381 -34.20 -21.33 12.48
C GLY A 381 -33.83 -20.95 11.05
N ARG A 382 -32.79 -20.13 10.84
CA ARG A 382 -32.30 -19.71 9.50
C ARG A 382 -30.92 -20.30 9.20
N THR A 383 -30.61 -20.49 7.91
CA THR A 383 -29.25 -20.87 7.51
C THR A 383 -28.26 -19.73 7.75
N ILE A 384 -26.95 -20.02 7.70
CA ILE A 384 -25.92 -18.99 7.90
C ILE A 384 -26.02 -17.97 6.77
N VAL A 385 -26.15 -18.44 5.53
CA VAL A 385 -26.30 -17.57 4.35
C VAL A 385 -27.49 -16.63 4.47
N GLU A 386 -28.65 -17.13 4.92
CA GLU A 386 -29.84 -16.30 5.13
C GLU A 386 -29.58 -15.18 6.15
N ASN A 387 -28.87 -15.48 7.23
CA ASN A 387 -28.52 -14.49 8.25
C ASN A 387 -27.53 -13.43 7.74
N CYS A 388 -26.58 -13.83 6.90
CA CYS A 388 -25.60 -12.93 6.31
C CYS A 388 -26.24 -12.01 5.25
N ARG A 389 -27.20 -12.51 4.46
CA ARG A 389 -27.95 -11.69 3.48
C ARG A 389 -28.77 -10.58 4.14
N LEU A 390 -29.31 -10.82 5.34
CA LEU A 390 -30.01 -9.78 6.12
C LEU A 390 -29.08 -8.66 6.59
N GLN A 391 -27.78 -8.93 6.67
CA GLN A 391 -26.74 -7.94 6.96
C GLN A 391 -26.24 -7.23 5.70
N GLY A 392 -26.94 -7.39 4.56
CA GLY A 392 -26.61 -6.75 3.29
C GLY A 392 -25.42 -7.36 2.57
N MET A 393 -25.03 -8.60 2.91
CA MET A 393 -23.91 -9.29 2.28
C MET A 393 -24.37 -10.08 1.04
N ASP A 394 -23.60 -9.98 -0.05
CA ASP A 394 -23.75 -10.86 -1.21
C ASP A 394 -22.96 -12.15 -0.98
N VAL A 395 -23.59 -13.13 -0.34
CA VAL A 395 -23.04 -14.45 0.02
C VAL A 395 -23.74 -15.63 -0.63
#